data_AF-A0A1B3NR01-F1
#
_entry.id   AF-A0A1B3NR01-F1
#
_cell.length_a   1.000
_cell.length_b   1.000
_cell.length_c   1.000
_cell.angle_alpha   90.00
_cell.angle_beta   90.00
_cell.angle_gamma   90.00
#
_symmetry.space_group_name_H-M   'P 1'
#
loop_
_entity.id
_entity.type
_entity.pdbx_description
1 polymer ?
#
loop_
_entity_poly.entity_id
_entity_poly.type
_entity_poly.pdbx_seq_one_letter_code
_entity_poly.pdbx_strand_id
1 'polypeptide(L)'
;MGRLFLKALRTGLWGLLIGPLAAIILVFGAMIFDPKCGAGDSGGCAMGVVTAPIAVALPSFGLFFLGGLLHGLWQRRPADPAAAIRRLRNWGREE
;
A
#
# COMPACT_ATOMS: atom_id res chain seq x y z
N MET A 1 -15.55 12.80 -5.89
CA MET A 1 -14.60 12.05 -5.04
C MET A 1 -14.50 10.55 -5.37
N GLY A 2 -15.60 9.87 -5.72
CA GLY A 2 -15.63 8.41 -5.95
C GLY A 2 -14.58 7.85 -6.93
N ARG A 3 -14.32 8.49 -8.07
CA ARG A 3 -13.26 8.06 -9.02
C ARG A 3 -11.86 8.00 -8.40
N LEU A 4 -11.57 8.84 -7.40
CA LEU A 4 -10.27 8.84 -6.71
C LEU A 4 -10.18 7.66 -5.74
N PHE A 5 -11.25 7.41 -4.99
CA PHE A 5 -11.36 6.22 -4.13
C PHE A 5 -11.28 4.92 -4.93
N LEU A 6 -11.95 4.81 -6.08
CA LEU A 6 -11.84 3.64 -6.96
C LEU A 6 -10.41 3.41 -7.47
N LYS A 7 -9.70 4.48 -7.83
CA LYS A 7 -8.28 4.37 -8.22
C LYS A 7 -7.41 3.92 -7.04
N ALA A 8 -7.60 4.52 -5.86
CA ALA A 8 -6.88 4.13 -4.65
C ALA A 8 -7.19 2.69 -4.21
N LEU A 9 -8.44 2.25 -4.36
CA LEU A 9 -8.83 0.87 -4.10
C LEU A 9 -8.12 -0.09 -5.06
N ARG A 10 -8.06 0.25 -6.35
CA ARG A 10 -7.32 -0.55 -7.34
C ARG A 10 -5.83 -0.61 -7.04
N THR A 11 -5.21 0.49 -6.59
CA THR A 11 -3.80 0.46 -6.15
C THR A 11 -3.63 -0.39 -4.90
N GLY A 12 -4.54 -0.28 -3.92
CA GLY A 12 -4.56 -1.14 -2.74
C GLY A 12 -4.65 -2.63 -3.10
N LEU A 13 -5.53 -3.01 -4.03
CA LEU A 13 -5.65 -4.39 -4.52
C LEU A 13 -4.36 -4.91 -5.15
N TRP A 14 -3.60 -4.05 -5.84
CA TRP A 14 -2.25 -4.41 -6.28
C TRP A 14 -1.31 -4.67 -5.10
N GLY A 15 -1.40 -3.89 -4.02
CA GLY A 15 -0.67 -4.15 -2.78
C GLY A 15 -1.01 -5.49 -2.13
N LEU A 16 -2.27 -5.93 -2.21
CA LEU A 16 -2.73 -7.23 -1.72
C LEU A 16 -2.10 -8.42 -2.49
N LEU A 17 -1.68 -8.20 -3.73
CA LEU A 17 -0.98 -9.21 -4.53
C LEU A 17 0.53 -9.12 -4.36
N ILE A 18 1.09 -7.90 -4.47
CA ILE A 18 2.53 -7.65 -4.47
C ILE A 18 3.15 -7.91 -3.10
N GLY A 19 2.47 -7.53 -2.01
CA GLY A 19 2.98 -7.71 -0.65
C GLY A 19 3.22 -9.18 -0.29
N PRO A 20 2.20 -10.06 -0.39
CA PRO A 20 2.36 -11.49 -0.18
C PRO A 20 3.41 -12.12 -1.08
N LEU A 21 3.45 -11.76 -2.37
CA LEU A 21 4.44 -12.25 -3.31
C LEU A 21 5.87 -11.87 -2.90
N ALA A 22 6.08 -10.61 -2.49
CA ALA A 22 7.38 -10.15 -2.00
C ALA A 22 7.77 -10.88 -0.70
N ALA A 23 6.83 -11.12 0.21
CA ALA A 23 7.09 -11.87 1.44
C ALA A 23 7.55 -13.30 1.14
N ILE A 24 6.91 -14.00 0.19
CA ILE A 24 7.34 -15.34 -0.23
C ILE A 24 8.79 -15.30 -0.74
N ILE A 25 9.12 -14.37 -1.63
CA ILE A 25 10.46 -14.22 -2.19
C ILE A 25 11.50 -13.95 -1.09
N LEU A 26 11.16 -13.08 -0.13
CA LEU A 26 12.03 -12.76 1.00
C LEU A 26 12.24 -13.93 1.95
N VAL A 27 11.20 -14.72 2.23
CA VAL A 27 11.32 -15.92 3.07
C VAL A 27 12.21 -16.95 2.39
N PHE A 28 12.00 -17.23 1.10
CA PHE A 28 12.88 -18.14 0.36
C PHE A 28 14.32 -17.63 0.28
N GLY A 29 14.50 -16.32 0.06
CA GLY A 29 15.81 -15.69 0.12
C GLY A 29 16.48 -15.94 1.48
N ALA A 30 15.77 -15.67 2.58
CA ALA A 30 16.29 -15.90 3.93
C ALA A 30 16.63 -17.39 4.18
N MET A 31 15.80 -18.32 3.72
CA MET A 31 16.05 -19.77 3.85
C MET A 31 17.35 -20.21 3.15
N ILE A 32 17.70 -19.62 2.01
CA ILE A 32 18.94 -19.96 1.29
C ILE A 32 20.18 -19.56 2.11
N PHE A 33 20.10 -18.48 2.89
CA PHE A 33 21.21 -17.95 3.66
C PHE A 33 21.24 -18.41 5.13
N ASP A 34 20.17 -19.05 5.63
CA ASP A 34 20.09 -19.54 7.01
C ASP A 34 20.33 -21.07 7.09
N PRO A 35 21.48 -21.51 7.63
CA PRO A 35 21.81 -22.94 7.74
C PRO A 35 20.92 -23.71 8.72
N LYS A 36 20.07 -23.03 9.51
CA LYS A 36 19.09 -23.68 10.40
C LYS A 36 17.83 -24.12 9.66
N CYS A 37 17.53 -23.54 8.50
CA CYS A 37 16.37 -23.91 7.71
C CYS A 37 16.68 -25.18 6.90
N GLY A 38 16.33 -26.34 7.46
CA GLY A 38 16.60 -27.67 6.87
C GLY A 38 15.38 -28.58 6.78
N ALA A 39 15.55 -29.74 6.14
CA ALA A 39 14.50 -30.76 6.06
C ALA A 39 14.04 -31.18 7.47
N GLY A 40 12.74 -31.04 7.74
CA GLY A 40 12.14 -31.33 9.05
C GLY A 40 11.74 -30.11 9.87
N ASP A 41 12.10 -28.89 9.45
CA ASP A 41 11.67 -27.65 10.11
C ASP A 41 10.24 -27.23 9.71
N SER A 42 9.26 -27.97 10.23
CA SER A 42 7.84 -27.77 9.92
C SER A 42 7.20 -26.59 10.67
N GLY A 43 7.81 -26.15 11.78
CA GLY A 43 7.28 -25.06 12.62
C GLY A 43 8.01 -23.71 12.46
N GLY A 44 9.26 -23.72 11.99
CA GLY A 44 10.07 -22.53 11.80
C GLY A 44 9.97 -21.97 10.39
N CYS A 45 11.04 -22.13 9.62
CA CYS A 45 11.19 -21.47 8.33
C CYS A 45 10.08 -21.88 7.33
N ALA A 46 9.64 -23.14 7.35
CA ALA A 46 8.59 -23.61 6.44
C ALA A 46 7.23 -22.96 6.76
N MET A 47 6.91 -22.76 8.04
CA MET A 47 5.72 -21.99 8.45
C MET A 47 5.81 -20.54 8.01
N GLY A 48 7.00 -19.95 8.02
CA GLY A 48 7.26 -18.59 7.53
C GLY A 48 6.79 -18.34 6.10
N VAL A 49 6.87 -19.36 5.22
CA VAL A 49 6.41 -19.28 3.82
C VAL A 49 4.90 -19.05 3.75
N VAL A 50 4.14 -19.49 4.76
CA VAL A 50 2.68 -19.35 4.82
C VAL A 50 2.28 -18.16 5.69
N THR A 51 2.86 -18.02 6.87
CA THR A 51 2.45 -17.01 7.86
C THR A 51 2.88 -15.60 7.47
N ALA A 52 4.06 -15.42 6.88
CA ALA A 52 4.54 -14.10 6.50
C ALA A 52 3.67 -13.45 5.40
N PRO A 53 3.31 -14.13 4.30
CA PRO A 53 2.41 -13.56 3.28
C PRO A 53 1.04 -13.19 3.84
N ILE A 54 0.48 -14.02 4.72
CA ILE A 54 -0.81 -13.74 5.38
C ILE A 54 -0.69 -12.50 6.28
N ALA A 55 0.37 -12.42 7.10
CA ALA A 55 0.59 -11.31 8.01
C ALA A 55 0.76 -9.98 7.28
N VAL A 56 1.40 -9.97 6.10
CA VAL A 56 1.64 -8.73 5.34
C VAL A 56 0.52 -8.34 4.38
N ALA A 57 -0.44 -9.22 4.09
CA ALA A 57 -1.46 -8.99 3.07
C ALA A 57 -2.31 -7.72 3.32
N LEU A 58 -2.86 -7.58 4.53
CA LEU A 58 -3.64 -6.40 4.90
C LEU A 58 -2.77 -5.13 5.03
N PRO A 59 -1.60 -5.17 5.70
CA PRO A 59 -0.67 -4.05 5.72
C PRO A 59 -0.27 -3.55 4.32
N SER A 60 0.05 -4.46 3.39
CA SER A 60 0.48 -4.08 2.03
C SER A 60 -0.67 -3.46 1.24
N PHE A 61 -1.89 -3.97 1.37
CA PHE A 61 -3.08 -3.31 0.85
C PHE A 61 -3.21 -1.89 1.39
N GLY A 62 -3.10 -1.72 2.71
CA GLY A 62 -3.22 -0.42 3.38
C GLY A 62 -2.19 0.58 2.86
N LEU A 63 -0.93 0.18 2.77
CA LEU A 63 0.17 1.01 2.26
C LEU A 63 -0.06 1.48 0.82
N PHE A 64 -0.44 0.57 -0.08
CA PHE A 64 -0.68 0.90 -1.48
C PHE A 64 -1.97 1.71 -1.69
N PHE A 65 -3.00 1.46 -0.89
CA PHE A 65 -4.22 2.26 -0.89
C PHE A 65 -3.91 3.69 -0.45
N LEU A 66 -3.23 3.86 0.69
CA LEU A 66 -2.87 5.18 1.22
C LEU A 66 -1.97 5.93 0.23
N GLY A 67 -0.96 5.25 -0.33
CA GLY A 67 -0.07 5.82 -1.33
C GLY A 67 -0.83 6.29 -2.58
N GLY A 68 -1.74 5.47 -3.10
CA GLY A 68 -2.59 5.84 -4.24
C GLY A 68 -3.54 7.00 -3.94
N LEU A 69 -4.09 7.04 -2.72
CA LEU A 69 -4.96 8.13 -2.26
C LEU A 69 -4.17 9.45 -2.16
N LEU A 70 -3.03 9.44 -1.50
CA LEU A 70 -2.14 10.59 -1.33
C LEU A 70 -1.64 11.10 -2.69
N HIS A 71 -1.21 10.19 -3.57
CA HIS A 71 -0.80 10.55 -4.93
C HIS A 71 -1.95 11.18 -5.73
N GLY A 72 -3.15 10.61 -5.65
CA GLY A 72 -4.33 11.16 -6.31
C GLY A 72 -4.73 12.54 -5.78
N LEU A 73 -4.58 12.78 -4.47
CA LEU A 73 -4.80 14.09 -3.85
C LEU A 73 -3.71 15.09 -4.25
N TRP A 74 -2.46 14.63 -4.34
CA TRP A 74 -1.33 15.43 -4.78
C TRP A 74 -1.51 15.95 -6.20
N GLN A 75 -1.91 15.07 -7.13
CA GLN A 75 -2.19 15.45 -8.52
C GLN A 75 -3.35 16.44 -8.70
N ARG A 76 -4.24 16.53 -7.71
CA ARG A 76 -5.37 17.47 -7.72
C ARG A 76 -5.09 18.76 -6.97
N ARG A 77 -3.88 18.94 -6.44
CA ARG A 77 -3.55 20.20 -5.79
C ARG A 77 -3.58 21.34 -6.80
N PRO A 78 -4.16 22.49 -6.44
CA PRO A 78 -4.12 23.68 -7.29
C PRO A 78 -2.67 24.13 -7.46
N ALA A 79 -2.32 24.56 -8.68
CA ALA A 79 -0.98 25.07 -8.99
C ALA A 79 -0.67 26.36 -8.20
N ASP A 80 -1.69 27.18 -7.90
CA ASP A 80 -1.60 28.31 -7.00
C ASP A 80 -2.56 28.13 -5.80
N PRO A 81 -2.06 27.65 -4.66
CA PRO A 81 -2.88 27.46 -3.46
C PRO A 81 -3.39 28.79 -2.89
N ALA A 82 -2.67 29.90 -3.07
CA ALA A 82 -3.08 31.21 -2.55
C ALA A 82 -4.27 31.77 -3.34
N ALA A 83 -4.30 31.60 -4.67
CA ALA A 83 -5.46 31.91 -5.49
C ALA A 83 -6.68 31.03 -5.13
N ALA A 84 -6.47 29.73 -4.90
CA ALA A 84 -7.54 28.82 -4.48
C ALA A 84 -8.14 29.20 -3.11
N ILE A 85 -7.31 29.55 -2.13
CA ILE A 85 -7.76 30.00 -0.80
C ILE A 85 -8.53 31.31 -0.90
N ARG A 86 -8.05 32.29 -1.70
CA ARG A 86 -8.77 33.55 -1.93
C ARG A 86 -10.14 33.31 -2.57
N ARG A 87 -10.24 32.40 -3.55
CA ARG A 87 -11.51 32.02 -4.18
C ARG A 87 -12.47 31.39 -3.18
N LEU A 88 -12.01 30.48 -2.34
CA LEU A 88 -12.83 29.86 -1.28
C LEU A 88 -13.29 30.88 -0.23
N ARG A 89 -12.42 31.83 0.15
CA ARG A 89 -12.74 32.89 1.11
C ARG A 89 -13.83 33.83 0.60
N ASN A 90 -13.87 34.07 -0.70
CA ASN A 90 -14.85 34.95 -1.34
C ASN A 90 -16.07 34.18 -1.86
N TRP A 91 -16.12 32.86 -1.69
CA TRP A 91 -17.22 32.02 -2.17
C TRP A 91 -18.47 32.24 -1.30
N GLY A 92 -19.57 32.69 -1.92
CA GLY A 92 -20.80 33.08 -1.21
C GLY A 92 -20.90 34.57 -0.85
N ARG A 93 -19.99 35.41 -1.36
CA ARG A 93 -20.00 36.87 -1.14
C ARG A 93 -20.58 37.66 -2.33
N GLU A 94 -21.40 36.99 -3.14
CA GLU A 94 -22.13 37.59 -4.24
C GLU A 94 -23.47 38.13 -3.68
N GLU A 95 -23.52 39.44 -3.44
CA GLU A 95 -24.74 40.25 -3.43
C GLU A 95 -25.02 40.79 -4.84
#